data_AF-A0A0S9CKU0-F1
#
_entry.id   AF-A0A0S9CKU0-F1
#
_cell.length_a   1.000
_cell.length_b   1.000
_cell.length_c   1.000
_cell.angle_alpha   90.00
_cell.angle_beta   90.00
_cell.angle_gamma   90.00
#
_symmetry.space_group_name_H-M   'P 1'
#
loop_
_entity.id
_entity.type
_entity.pdbx_description
1 polymer ?
#
loop_
_entity_poly.entity_id
_entity_poly.type
_entity_poly.pdbx_seq_one_letter_code
_entity_poly.pdbx_strand_id
1 'polypeptide(L)'
;MTDDLSRYVGAYPTEAAAGGPSFLRHPAVRSGVAEVVKDVVVRDLVLGSDVTATPIAMVEGKLVAFGCEPHNCGPHNWAVTVKPDGSAPAVCYYDQDRRVARWYPQGAGPAPVNGCPSGD
;
A
#
# COMPACT_ATOMS: atom_id res chain seq x y z
N MET A 1 -18.43 12.78 5.19
CA MET A 1 -18.59 11.96 3.97
C MET A 1 -17.41 11.01 3.96
N THR A 2 -17.64 9.76 4.38
CA THR A 2 -16.60 8.72 4.42
C THR A 2 -16.61 8.09 3.04
N ASP A 3 -15.68 8.49 2.17
CA ASP A 3 -15.56 7.94 0.81
C ASP A 3 -15.11 6.48 0.96
N ASP A 4 -15.97 5.53 0.57
CA ASP A 4 -15.72 4.11 0.75
C ASP A 4 -14.66 3.64 -0.25
N LEU A 5 -13.53 3.18 0.29
CA LEU A 5 -12.41 2.71 -0.49
C LEU A 5 -12.69 1.37 -1.19
N SER A 6 -13.75 0.63 -0.82
CA SER A 6 -14.12 -0.63 -1.47
C SER A 6 -14.29 -0.51 -2.99
N ARG A 7 -14.63 0.68 -3.50
CA ARG A 7 -14.72 0.98 -4.94
C ARG A 7 -13.43 0.74 -5.71
N TYR A 8 -12.29 0.69 -5.03
CA TYR A 8 -10.97 0.48 -5.64
C TYR A 8 -10.62 -1.00 -5.80
N VAL A 9 -11.41 -1.93 -5.25
CA VAL A 9 -11.17 -3.37 -5.43
C VAL A 9 -11.23 -3.72 -6.92
N GLY A 10 -10.21 -4.41 -7.41
CA GLY A 10 -10.01 -4.75 -8.82
C GLY A 10 -9.42 -3.62 -9.68
N ALA A 11 -9.26 -2.41 -9.14
CA ALA A 11 -8.57 -1.31 -9.81
C ALA A 11 -7.08 -1.28 -9.47
N TYR A 12 -6.26 -0.72 -10.35
CA TYR A 12 -4.85 -0.49 -10.05
C TYR A 12 -4.68 0.70 -9.10
N PRO A 13 -3.78 0.61 -8.10
CA PRO A 13 -3.64 1.65 -7.07
C PRO A 13 -3.07 2.96 -7.61
N THR A 14 -2.38 2.91 -8.75
CA THR A 14 -1.84 4.08 -9.47
C THR A 14 -2.85 4.70 -10.43
N GLU A 15 -3.89 3.97 -10.84
CA GLU A 15 -4.90 4.42 -11.79
C GLU A 15 -6.08 5.12 -11.12
N ALA A 16 -6.64 6.12 -11.80
CA ALA A 16 -7.85 6.79 -11.35
C ALA A 16 -9.05 5.83 -11.40
N ALA A 17 -9.86 5.81 -10.34
CA ALA A 17 -11.09 5.02 -10.30
C ALA A 17 -12.32 5.93 -10.30
N ALA A 18 -13.33 5.58 -11.11
CA ALA A 18 -14.66 6.18 -11.11
C ALA A 18 -14.70 7.71 -11.15
N GLY A 19 -13.79 8.34 -11.91
CA GLY A 19 -13.72 9.81 -12.05
C GLY A 19 -13.08 10.55 -10.86
N GLY A 20 -12.56 9.82 -9.87
CA GLY A 20 -11.80 10.35 -8.73
C GLY A 20 -10.29 10.14 -8.86
N PRO A 21 -9.50 10.56 -7.84
CA PRO A 21 -8.07 10.27 -7.79
C PRO A 21 -7.82 8.75 -7.70
N SER A 22 -6.60 8.34 -8.05
CA SER A 22 -6.16 6.96 -7.79
C SER A 22 -6.14 6.64 -6.31
N PHE A 23 -6.12 5.35 -5.96
CA PHE A 23 -6.11 4.90 -4.57
C PHE A 23 -4.95 5.53 -3.77
N LEU A 24 -3.72 5.53 -4.32
CA LEU A 24 -2.56 6.14 -3.65
C LEU A 24 -2.63 7.66 -3.56
N ARG A 25 -3.44 8.30 -4.41
CA ARG A 25 -3.70 9.75 -4.37
C ARG A 25 -4.92 10.10 -3.50
N HIS A 26 -5.68 9.12 -3.04
CA HIS A 26 -6.86 9.35 -2.23
C HIS A 26 -6.49 9.99 -0.88
N PRO A 27 -7.16 11.07 -0.44
CA PRO A 27 -6.80 11.78 0.79
C PRO A 27 -6.78 10.88 2.03
N ALA A 28 -7.74 9.95 2.17
CA ALA A 28 -7.78 9.02 3.30
C ALA A 28 -6.56 8.08 3.31
N VAL A 29 -6.13 7.57 2.15
CA VAL A 29 -4.97 6.69 2.03
C VAL A 29 -3.69 7.45 2.34
N ARG A 30 -3.50 8.64 1.74
CA ARG A 30 -2.32 9.49 2.00
C ARG A 30 -2.22 9.88 3.47
N SER A 31 -3.34 10.24 4.11
CA SER A 31 -3.38 10.59 5.53
C SER A 31 -3.05 9.38 6.40
N GLY A 32 -3.65 8.22 6.12
CA GLY A 32 -3.39 6.99 6.88
C GLY A 32 -1.93 6.52 6.77
N VAL A 33 -1.36 6.57 5.57
CA VAL A 33 0.08 6.28 5.35
C VAL A 33 0.96 7.27 6.10
N ALA A 34 0.64 8.57 6.07
CA ALA A 34 1.39 9.58 6.82
C ALA A 34 1.27 9.45 8.35
N GLU A 35 0.16 8.90 8.83
CA GLU A 35 -0.03 8.62 10.24
C GLU A 35 0.91 7.51 10.73
N VAL A 36 1.01 6.41 9.98
CA VAL A 36 1.73 5.20 10.42
C VAL A 36 3.19 5.15 9.98
N VAL A 37 3.52 5.76 8.84
CA VAL A 37 4.89 5.84 8.31
C VAL A 37 5.45 7.23 8.58
N LYS A 38 6.32 7.38 9.59
CA LYS A 38 6.97 8.68 9.87
C LYS A 38 8.14 8.98 8.94
N ASP A 39 8.74 7.94 8.36
CA ASP A 39 9.83 8.06 7.40
C ASP A 39 9.31 8.71 6.10
N VAL A 40 9.90 9.84 5.70
CA VAL A 40 9.50 10.56 4.47
C VAL A 40 9.82 9.74 3.23
N VAL A 41 10.99 9.08 3.20
CA VAL A 41 11.46 8.35 2.03
C VAL A 41 10.54 7.16 1.73
N VAL A 42 10.13 6.44 2.78
CA VAL A 42 9.20 5.31 2.63
C VAL A 42 7.81 5.80 2.21
N ARG A 43 7.34 6.94 2.74
CA ARG A 43 6.06 7.53 2.31
C ARG A 43 6.06 7.88 0.84
N ASP A 44 7.10 8.56 0.36
CA ASP A 44 7.19 9.00 -1.03
C ASP A 44 7.29 7.82 -1.98
N LEU A 45 8.01 6.76 -1.59
CA LEU A 45 8.10 5.52 -2.35
C LEU A 45 6.76 4.80 -2.45
N VAL A 46 6.05 4.65 -1.33
CA VAL A 46 4.76 3.95 -1.24
C VAL A 46 3.62 4.73 -1.92
N LEU A 47 3.65 6.06 -1.85
CA LEU A 47 2.63 6.93 -2.45
C LEU A 47 3.02 7.40 -3.87
N GLY A 48 4.16 6.94 -4.38
CA GLY A 48 4.66 7.24 -5.72
C GLY A 48 3.81 6.56 -6.81
N SER A 49 3.83 7.15 -8.01
CA SER A 49 3.17 6.60 -9.20
C SER A 49 4.09 5.73 -10.06
N ASP A 50 5.39 5.78 -9.84
CA ASP A 50 6.41 5.15 -10.69
C ASP A 50 6.71 3.72 -10.20
N VAL A 51 5.65 2.91 -10.08
CA VAL A 51 5.72 1.54 -9.59
C VAL A 51 4.99 0.59 -10.53
N THR A 52 5.42 -0.66 -10.58
CA THR A 52 4.59 -1.74 -11.10
C THR A 52 3.65 -2.18 -9.98
N ALA A 53 2.35 -2.13 -10.22
CA ALA A 53 1.35 -2.46 -9.22
C ALA A 53 0.41 -3.56 -9.71
N THR A 54 -0.19 -4.29 -8.78
CA THR A 54 -1.26 -5.26 -9.08
C THR A 54 -2.62 -4.66 -8.73
N PRO A 55 -3.73 -5.20 -9.27
CA PRO A 55 -5.07 -4.80 -8.87
C PRO A 55 -5.26 -4.94 -7.36
N ILE A 56 -5.98 -3.99 -6.76
CA ILE A 56 -6.24 -3.99 -5.31
C ILE A 56 -7.19 -5.14 -4.98
N ALA A 57 -6.79 -5.97 -4.02
CA ALA A 57 -7.61 -7.07 -3.51
C ALA A 57 -8.23 -6.73 -2.16
N MET A 58 -9.32 -7.41 -1.81
CA MET A 58 -9.86 -7.37 -0.45
C MET A 58 -9.47 -8.66 0.29
N VAL A 59 -8.67 -8.53 1.34
CA VAL A 59 -8.14 -9.64 2.14
C VAL A 59 -8.47 -9.37 3.61
N GLU A 60 -9.14 -10.33 4.26
CA GLU A 60 -9.52 -10.24 5.68
C GLU A 60 -10.25 -8.92 6.05
N GLY A 61 -11.07 -8.40 5.13
CA GLY A 61 -11.82 -7.15 5.33
C GLY A 61 -10.98 -5.87 5.22
N LYS A 62 -9.76 -5.95 4.68
CA LYS A 62 -8.92 -4.81 4.31
C LYS A 62 -8.66 -4.82 2.81
N LEU A 63 -8.56 -3.63 2.23
CA LEU A 63 -7.97 -3.47 0.91
C LEU A 63 -6.47 -3.67 1.02
N VAL A 64 -5.89 -4.40 0.07
CA VAL A 64 -4.46 -4.62 -0.08
C VAL A 64 -4.06 -4.07 -1.45
N ALA A 65 -3.33 -2.96 -1.43
CA ALA A 65 -2.68 -2.41 -2.60
C ALA A 65 -1.20 -2.82 -2.55
N PHE A 66 -0.68 -3.32 -3.66
CA PHE A 66 0.71 -3.70 -3.76
C PHE A 66 1.39 -2.94 -4.88
N GLY A 67 2.64 -2.56 -4.63
CA GLY A 67 3.49 -1.91 -5.60
C GLY A 67 4.93 -2.35 -5.43
N CYS A 68 5.66 -2.34 -6.53
CA CYS A 68 7.03 -2.77 -6.58
C CYS A 68 7.81 -1.96 -7.61
N GLU A 69 9.13 -1.90 -7.43
CA GLU A 69 9.99 -1.17 -8.36
C GLU A 69 10.01 -1.88 -9.73
N PRO A 70 9.81 -1.16 -10.86
CA PRO A 70 9.89 -1.76 -12.19
C PRO A 70 11.22 -2.50 -12.40
N HIS A 71 11.16 -3.73 -12.91
CA HIS A 71 12.30 -4.64 -13.07
C HIS A 71 12.97 -5.15 -11.77
N ASN A 72 12.48 -4.74 -10.59
CA ASN A 72 13.09 -5.10 -9.31
C ASN A 72 12.06 -5.54 -8.25
N CYS A 73 10.94 -6.12 -8.70
CA CYS A 73 9.80 -6.40 -7.83
C CYS A 73 10.04 -7.47 -6.75
N GLY A 74 11.00 -8.38 -6.96
CA GLY A 74 11.39 -9.38 -5.97
C GLY A 74 12.03 -8.74 -4.73
N PRO A 75 13.17 -8.04 -4.88
CA PRO A 75 13.87 -7.44 -3.75
C PRO A 75 13.19 -6.19 -3.21
N HIS A 76 12.52 -5.37 -4.05
CA HIS A 76 11.96 -4.07 -3.65
C HIS A 76 10.45 -4.01 -3.90
N ASN A 77 9.69 -4.12 -2.83
CA ASN A 77 8.23 -4.05 -2.89
C ASN A 77 7.62 -3.53 -1.59
N TRP A 78 6.36 -3.15 -1.70
CA TRP A 78 5.58 -2.63 -0.59
C TRP A 78 4.12 -3.00 -0.75
N ALA A 79 3.40 -2.97 0.36
CA ALA A 79 1.96 -3.08 0.36
C ALA A 79 1.33 -2.05 1.28
N VAL A 80 0.21 -1.47 0.87
CA VAL A 80 -0.64 -0.63 1.71
C VAL A 80 -1.91 -1.42 2.00
N THR A 81 -2.21 -1.56 3.29
CA THR A 81 -3.46 -2.15 3.75
C THR A 81 -4.29 -1.13 4.49
N VAL A 82 -5.60 -1.11 4.24
CA VAL A 82 -6.52 -0.18 4.91
C VAL A 82 -7.93 -0.77 4.89
N LYS A 83 -8.76 -0.48 5.90
CA LYS A 83 -10.16 -0.88 5.86
C LYS A 83 -10.94 -0.05 4.82
N PRO A 84 -12.09 -0.53 4.33
CA PRO A 84 -12.93 0.20 3.38
C PRO A 84 -13.33 1.61 3.85
N ASP A 85 -13.52 1.79 5.15
CA ASP A 85 -13.83 3.08 5.77
C ASP A 85 -12.61 4.03 5.92
N GLY A 86 -11.43 3.61 5.47
CA GLY A 86 -10.17 4.34 5.60
C GLY A 86 -9.45 4.13 6.94
N SER A 87 -10.00 3.33 7.85
CA SER A 87 -9.41 3.08 9.17
C SER A 87 -8.37 1.96 9.17
N ALA A 88 -7.61 1.87 10.27
CA ALA A 88 -6.55 0.87 10.47
C ALA A 88 -5.55 0.75 9.30
N PRO A 89 -4.97 1.87 8.82
CA PRO A 89 -3.95 1.83 7.79
C PRO A 89 -2.72 1.07 8.30
N ALA A 90 -2.11 0.28 7.44
CA ALA A 90 -0.80 -0.30 7.68
C ALA A 90 -0.02 -0.42 6.39
N VAL A 91 1.29 -0.26 6.47
CA VAL A 91 2.20 -0.31 5.33
C VAL A 91 3.23 -1.40 5.57
N CYS A 92 3.33 -2.34 4.64
CA CYS A 92 4.45 -3.26 4.55
C CYS A 92 5.51 -2.65 3.63
N TYR A 93 6.76 -2.65 4.06
CA TYR A 93 7.89 -2.26 3.23
C TYR A 93 8.97 -3.34 3.29
N TYR A 94 9.36 -3.81 2.12
CA TYR A 94 10.39 -4.81 1.92
C TYR A 94 11.41 -4.28 0.90
N ASP A 95 12.67 -4.27 1.33
CA ASP A 95 13.81 -3.81 0.57
C ASP A 95 15.00 -4.70 0.93
N GLN A 96 15.32 -5.63 0.03
CA GLN A 96 16.39 -6.60 0.24
C GLN A 96 17.77 -5.93 0.27
N ASP A 97 18.01 -4.95 -0.60
CA ASP A 97 19.31 -4.27 -0.72
C ASP A 97 19.65 -3.50 0.56
N ARG A 98 18.65 -2.85 1.15
CA ARG A 98 18.75 -2.12 2.42
C ARG A 98 18.53 -3.01 3.64
N ARG A 99 18.23 -4.31 3.45
CA ARG A 99 17.87 -5.28 4.50
C ARG A 99 16.74 -4.78 5.40
N VAL A 100 15.74 -4.16 4.80
CA VAL A 100 14.54 -3.66 5.50
C VAL A 100 13.37 -4.57 5.20
N ALA A 101 12.75 -5.10 6.24
CA ALA A 101 11.56 -5.92 6.13
C ALA A 101 10.68 -5.65 7.34
N ARG A 102 9.71 -4.74 7.21
CA ARG A 102 8.89 -4.31 8.36
C ARG A 102 7.51 -3.81 7.98
N TRP A 103 6.63 -3.88 8.96
CA TRP A 103 5.31 -3.25 8.94
C TRP A 103 5.32 -1.93 9.71
N TYR A 104 4.49 -1.00 9.24
CA TYR A 104 4.14 0.24 9.92
C TYR A 104 2.63 0.25 10.19
N PRO A 105 2.19 0.55 11.43
CA PRO A 105 3.03 0.62 12.62
C PRO A 105 3.67 -0.74 12.94
N GLN A 106 4.71 -0.74 13.78
CA GLN A 106 5.32 -1.99 14.23
C GLN A 106 4.26 -2.89 14.89
N GLY A 107 4.22 -4.16 14.50
CA GLY A 107 3.21 -5.11 14.99
C GLY A 107 1.91 -5.15 14.19
N ALA A 108 1.78 -4.39 13.10
CA ALA A 108 0.60 -4.49 12.22
C ALA A 108 0.50 -5.83 11.45
N GLY A 109 1.59 -6.61 11.42
CA GLY A 109 1.65 -7.94 10.82
C GLY A 109 2.99 -8.63 11.11
N PRO A 110 3.13 -9.93 10.77
CA PRO A 110 4.40 -10.64 10.86
C PRO A 110 5.42 -10.03 9.89
N ALA A 111 6.71 -10.03 10.27
CA ALA A 111 7.76 -9.48 9.41
C ALA A 111 7.76 -10.18 8.03
N PRO A 112 7.76 -9.43 6.92
CA PRO A 112 7.79 -10.01 5.58
C PRO A 112 9.11 -10.77 5.38
N VAL A 113 9.03 -12.04 4.96
CA VAL A 113 10.22 -12.90 4.80
C VAL A 113 10.75 -12.84 3.35
N ASN A 114 9.84 -12.85 2.37
CA ASN A 114 10.16 -12.89 0.93
C ASN A 114 9.40 -11.80 0.14
N GLY A 115 9.07 -10.69 0.78
CA GLY A 115 8.25 -9.62 0.19
C GLY A 115 6.95 -9.35 0.97
N CYS A 116 6.32 -8.25 0.59
CA CYS A 116 5.05 -7.79 1.10
C CYS A 116 3.87 -8.48 0.41
N PRO A 117 2.71 -8.59 1.09
CA PRO A 117 1.55 -9.27 0.53
C PRO A 117 0.95 -8.50 -0.65
N SER A 118 0.76 -9.18 -1.79
CA SER A 118 0.08 -8.63 -2.96
C SER A 118 -1.44 -8.78 -2.93
N GLY A 119 -1.96 -9.67 -2.06
CA GLY A 119 -3.38 -9.96 -1.94
C GLY A 119 -3.92 -11.00 -2.94
N ASP A 120 -3.04 -11.62 -3.73
CA ASP A 120 -3.29 -12.87 -4.47
C ASP A 120 -3.25 -14.10 -3.56
#